data_AF-A0A914GPZ7-F1
#
_entry.id   AF-A0A914GPZ7-F1
#
_cell.length_a   1.000
_cell.length_b   1.000
_cell.length_c   1.000
_cell.angle_alpha   90.00
_cell.angle_beta   90.00
_cell.angle_gamma   90.00
#
_symmetry.space_group_name_H-M   'P 1'
#
loop_
_entity.id
_entity.type
_entity.pdbx_description
1 polymer ?
#
loop_
_entity_poly.entity_id
_entity_poly.type
_entity_poly.pdbx_seq_one_letter_code
_entity_poly.pdbx_strand_id
1 'polypeptide(L)'
;MFGAGDDRLLMPDGGHVRLSELQKFYENNSLVRGDPSQVAKVFENAMSYLVKTVVAHMRLIKLTEMELVALFGMFIWSDSEAISEESLQTALQVRNDIIVDLHMHYRTLGLAEAEVTLKTANVFLLIPKLHNSMRFLREDFSIASIFGMVANCNGPSGREDEYGGEQQQAGPSVKQQHQQQAEERQGNGEESTSAQQQDSSGGEDTSSTVDVGKHEQN
;
A
#
# COMPACT_ATOMS: atom_id res chain seq x y z
N MET A 1 23.83 -15.53 4.60
CA MET A 1 22.90 -14.93 3.62
C MET A 1 22.66 -15.94 2.50
N PHE A 2 21.42 -16.19 2.10
CA PHE A 2 21.11 -17.19 1.07
C PHE A 2 21.69 -16.86 -0.32
N GLY A 3 21.91 -17.88 -1.15
CA GLY A 3 22.55 -17.78 -2.46
C GLY A 3 21.70 -17.08 -3.55
N ALA A 4 22.33 -16.79 -4.69
CA ALA A 4 21.62 -16.29 -5.88
C ALA A 4 20.62 -17.35 -6.37
N GLY A 5 19.34 -16.96 -6.49
CA GLY A 5 18.24 -17.87 -6.83
C GLY A 5 17.46 -18.42 -5.64
N ASP A 6 17.89 -18.14 -4.41
CA ASP A 6 17.11 -18.48 -3.22
C ASP A 6 16.01 -17.43 -2.99
N ASP A 7 14.77 -17.90 -3.08
CA ASP A 7 13.53 -17.14 -2.94
C ASP A 7 13.00 -17.13 -1.50
N ARG A 8 13.83 -17.54 -0.54
CA ARG A 8 13.49 -17.48 0.88
C ARG A 8 13.74 -16.10 1.48
N LEU A 9 12.73 -15.60 2.17
CA LEU A 9 12.83 -14.51 3.12
C LEU A 9 12.95 -15.08 4.53
N LEU A 10 13.96 -14.66 5.30
CA LEU A 10 14.06 -14.99 6.73
C LEU A 10 13.10 -14.13 7.52
N MET A 11 12.38 -14.76 8.43
CA MET A 11 11.46 -14.10 9.35
C MET A 11 12.16 -13.84 10.70
N PRO A 12 11.70 -12.84 11.48
CA PRO A 12 12.33 -12.50 12.77
C PRO A 12 12.33 -13.63 13.81
N ASP A 13 11.39 -14.57 13.70
CA ASP A 13 11.28 -15.76 14.56
C ASP A 13 12.27 -16.88 14.20
N GLY A 14 13.12 -16.66 13.18
CA GLY A 14 14.05 -17.66 12.65
C GLY A 14 13.42 -18.59 11.61
N GLY A 15 12.12 -18.45 11.34
CA GLY A 15 11.43 -19.12 10.24
C GLY A 15 11.81 -18.55 8.87
N HIS A 16 11.20 -19.09 7.82
CA HIS A 16 11.36 -18.57 6.48
C HIS A 16 10.08 -18.69 5.65
N VAL A 17 9.91 -17.77 4.71
CA VAL A 17 8.85 -17.78 3.71
C VAL A 17 9.48 -17.93 2.34
N ARG A 18 9.03 -18.91 1.55
CA ARG A 18 9.39 -19.02 0.13
C ARG A 18 8.39 -18.24 -0.69
N LEU A 19 8.88 -17.38 -1.59
CA LEU A 19 8.00 -16.63 -2.50
C LEU A 19 7.17 -17.58 -3.38
N SER A 20 7.75 -18.71 -3.80
CA SER A 20 7.03 -19.73 -4.57
C SER A 20 5.91 -20.43 -3.78
N GLU A 21 5.90 -20.29 -2.45
CA GLU A 21 4.94 -20.93 -1.55
C GLU A 21 4.16 -19.91 -0.71
N LEU A 22 4.01 -18.68 -1.22
CA LEU A 22 3.38 -17.59 -0.49
C LEU A 22 1.92 -17.91 -0.07
N GLN A 23 1.22 -18.72 -0.86
CA GLN A 23 -0.10 -19.25 -0.49
C GLN A 23 -0.06 -20.05 0.82
N LYS A 24 0.89 -20.98 0.98
CA LYS A 24 1.03 -21.80 2.20
C LYS A 24 1.32 -20.93 3.43
N PHE A 25 2.03 -19.82 3.23
CA PHE A 25 2.27 -18.86 4.30
C PHE A 25 0.96 -18.20 4.77
N TYR A 26 0.08 -17.82 3.85
CA TYR A 26 -1.21 -17.22 4.20
C TYR A 26 -2.25 -18.23 4.72
N GLU A 27 -2.20 -19.50 4.29
CA GLU A 27 -3.05 -20.58 4.81
C GLU A 27 -2.89 -20.80 6.32
N ASN A 28 -1.67 -20.60 6.84
CA ASN A 28 -1.34 -20.82 8.24
C ASN A 28 -1.46 -19.57 9.11
N ASN A 29 -2.02 -18.47 8.59
CA ASN A 29 -2.06 -17.18 9.26
C ASN A 29 -3.46 -16.84 9.77
N SER A 30 -3.61 -16.69 11.10
CA SER A 30 -4.87 -16.38 11.77
C SER A 30 -5.45 -15.00 11.41
N LEU A 31 -4.65 -14.11 10.82
CA LEU A 31 -5.10 -12.78 10.38
C LEU A 31 -5.68 -12.79 8.97
N VAL A 32 -5.52 -13.88 8.21
CA VAL A 32 -6.10 -14.01 6.87
C VAL A 32 -7.55 -14.44 7.00
N ARG A 33 -8.45 -13.63 6.43
CA ARG A 33 -9.90 -13.86 6.43
C ARG A 33 -10.44 -14.26 5.05
N GLY A 34 -9.74 -13.84 4.00
CA GLY A 34 -10.06 -14.20 2.62
C GLY A 34 -9.42 -15.51 2.18
N ASP A 35 -9.63 -15.88 0.91
CA ASP A 35 -8.97 -17.02 0.29
C ASP A 35 -7.44 -16.79 0.22
N PRO A 36 -6.61 -17.66 0.84
CA PRO A 36 -5.16 -17.50 0.88
C PRO A 36 -4.49 -17.36 -0.50
N SER A 37 -5.06 -17.97 -1.54
CA SER A 37 -4.53 -17.87 -2.91
C SER A 37 -4.70 -16.45 -3.48
N GLN A 38 -5.82 -15.79 -3.16
CA GLN A 38 -6.05 -14.40 -3.55
C GLN A 38 -5.14 -13.44 -2.79
N VAL A 39 -4.95 -13.67 -1.48
CA VAL A 39 -4.00 -12.88 -0.67
C VAL A 39 -2.59 -13.02 -1.22
N ALA A 40 -2.15 -14.25 -1.52
CA ALA A 40 -0.86 -14.50 -2.15
C ALA A 40 -0.68 -13.71 -3.44
N LYS A 41 -1.69 -13.70 -4.31
CA LYS A 41 -1.66 -12.98 -5.59
C LYS A 41 -1.58 -11.46 -5.41
N VAL A 42 -2.23 -10.90 -4.39
CA VAL A 42 -2.15 -9.46 -4.09
C VAL A 42 -0.71 -9.09 -3.73
N PHE A 43 -0.08 -9.81 -2.80
CA PHE A 43 1.26 -9.49 -2.31
C PHE A 43 2.42 -9.99 -3.18
N GLU A 44 2.15 -10.81 -4.20
CA GLU A 44 3.18 -11.47 -5.03
C GLU A 44 4.15 -10.46 -5.66
N ASN A 45 3.62 -9.34 -6.17
CA ASN A 45 4.41 -8.31 -6.83
C ASN A 45 5.35 -7.59 -5.87
N ALA A 46 4.84 -7.15 -4.71
CA ALA A 46 5.66 -6.49 -3.69
C ALA A 46 6.75 -7.42 -3.15
N MET A 47 6.39 -8.68 -2.84
CA MET A 47 7.35 -9.67 -2.35
C MET A 47 8.41 -10.00 -3.40
N SER A 48 8.00 -10.18 -4.67
CA SER A 48 8.93 -10.38 -5.79
C SER A 48 9.88 -9.21 -5.97
N TYR A 49 9.38 -7.97 -5.88
CA TYR A 49 10.22 -6.78 -5.98
C TYR A 49 11.24 -6.71 -4.84
N LEU A 50 10.80 -6.96 -3.60
CA LEU A 50 11.68 -6.99 -2.43
C LEU A 50 12.84 -7.98 -2.64
N VAL A 51 12.55 -9.22 -3.05
CA VAL A 51 13.60 -10.24 -3.20
C VAL A 51 14.47 -9.99 -4.43
N LYS A 52 13.86 -9.74 -5.60
CA LYS A 52 14.58 -9.64 -6.88
C LYS A 52 15.33 -8.32 -7.04
N THR A 53 14.89 -7.26 -6.37
CA THR A 53 15.47 -5.92 -6.52
C THR A 53 16.23 -5.48 -5.28
N VAL A 54 15.58 -5.49 -4.11
CA VAL A 54 16.18 -4.97 -2.87
C VAL A 54 17.22 -5.96 -2.33
N VAL A 55 16.80 -7.20 -2.03
CA VAL A 55 17.70 -8.22 -1.46
C VAL A 55 18.83 -8.56 -2.43
N ALA A 56 18.54 -8.64 -3.73
CA ALA A 56 19.58 -8.83 -4.75
C ALA A 56 20.62 -7.70 -4.73
N HIS A 57 20.19 -6.44 -4.58
CA HIS A 57 21.10 -5.31 -4.50
C HIS A 57 21.92 -5.34 -3.20
N MET A 58 21.30 -5.67 -2.06
CA MET A 58 22.01 -5.83 -0.78
C MET A 58 23.11 -6.91 -0.88
N ARG A 59 22.83 -8.03 -1.56
CA ARG A 59 23.82 -9.09 -1.82
C ARG A 59 24.95 -8.60 -2.73
N LEU A 60 24.61 -7.88 -3.80
CA LEU A 60 25.57 -7.36 -4.77
C LEU A 60 26.61 -6.44 -4.11
N ILE A 61 26.16 -5.52 -3.27
CA ILE A 61 27.04 -4.55 -2.59
C ILE A 61 27.67 -5.13 -1.31
N LYS A 62 27.31 -6.37 -0.94
CA LYS A 62 27.68 -7.03 0.32
C LYS A 62 27.38 -6.12 1.52
N LEU A 63 26.12 -5.70 1.62
CA LEU A 63 25.67 -4.76 2.64
C LEU A 63 26.06 -5.26 4.04
N THR A 64 26.77 -4.43 4.78
CA THR A 64 27.21 -4.74 6.15
C THR A 64 26.18 -4.29 7.18
N GLU A 65 26.30 -4.77 8.43
CA GLU A 65 25.43 -4.35 9.53
C GLU A 65 25.55 -2.84 9.80
N MET A 66 26.76 -2.28 9.76
CA MET A 66 27.00 -0.84 9.92
C MET A 66 26.32 -0.01 8.83
N GLU A 67 26.37 -0.49 7.58
CA GLU A 67 25.69 0.16 6.45
C GLU A 67 24.17 0.08 6.58
N LEU A 68 23.65 -1.04 7.08
CA LEU A 68 22.22 -1.20 7.34
C LEU A 68 21.75 -0.27 8.46
N VAL A 69 22.53 -0.10 9.53
CA VAL A 69 22.25 0.86 10.60
C VAL A 69 22.26 2.30 10.07
N ALA A 70 23.23 2.66 9.23
CA ALA A 70 23.26 3.96 8.58
C ALA A 70 22.02 4.19 7.72
N LEU A 71 21.60 3.20 6.92
CA LEU A 71 20.36 3.28 6.14
C LEU A 71 19.12 3.47 7.03
N PHE A 72 19.01 2.75 8.14
CA PHE A 72 17.90 2.97 9.08
C PHE A 72 17.92 4.37 9.68
N GLY A 73 19.08 4.89 10.05
CA GLY A 73 19.22 6.28 10.49
C GLY A 73 18.72 7.27 9.43
N MET A 74 19.07 7.06 8.16
CA MET A 74 18.59 7.90 7.05
C MET A 74 17.06 7.86 6.88
N PHE A 75 16.42 6.70 7.10
CA PHE A 75 14.96 6.57 7.02
C PHE A 75 14.23 7.14 8.23
N ILE A 76 14.79 7.02 9.44
CA ILE A 76 14.20 7.58 10.66
C ILE A 76 14.19 9.10 10.58
N TRP A 77 15.27 9.69 10.10
CA TRP A 77 15.44 11.14 9.94
C TRP A 77 15.07 11.63 8.53
N SER A 78 14.09 10.99 7.89
CA SER A 78 13.58 11.42 6.59
C SER A 78 12.70 12.67 6.70
N ASP A 79 12.71 13.48 5.65
CA ASP A 79 11.86 14.67 5.57
C ASP A 79 10.37 14.26 5.57
N SER A 80 9.55 14.98 6.35
CA SER A 80 8.11 14.78 6.44
C SER A 80 7.40 16.12 6.32
N GLU A 81 6.27 16.17 5.62
CA GLU A 81 5.52 17.41 5.35
C GLU A 81 4.97 18.09 6.61
N ALA A 82 4.96 17.40 7.76
CA ALA A 82 4.31 17.84 8.99
C ALA A 82 5.28 18.27 10.12
N ILE A 83 6.58 18.49 9.83
CA ILE A 83 7.57 18.85 10.86
C ILE A 83 7.91 20.34 10.86
N SER A 84 8.32 20.87 12.02
CA SER A 84 8.80 22.25 12.12
C SER A 84 10.14 22.45 11.39
N GLU A 85 10.44 23.69 10.98
CA GLU A 85 11.73 24.03 10.38
C GLU A 85 12.91 23.64 11.30
N GLU A 86 12.79 23.84 12.61
CA GLU A 86 13.80 23.41 13.58
C GLU A 86 14.04 21.90 13.56
N SER A 87 12.96 21.12 13.44
CA SER A 87 13.04 19.66 13.34
C SER A 87 13.67 19.23 12.01
N LEU A 88 13.36 19.94 10.92
CA LEU A 88 13.96 19.71 9.61
C LEU A 88 15.48 19.95 9.63
N GLN A 89 15.92 21.06 10.24
CA GLN A 89 17.34 21.36 10.41
C GLN A 89 18.04 20.29 11.26
N THR A 90 17.39 19.83 12.33
CA THR A 90 17.92 18.73 13.16
C THR A 90 18.04 17.44 12.35
N ALA A 91 17.02 17.08 11.57
CA ALA A 91 17.05 15.88 10.72
C ALA A 91 18.14 15.96 9.63
N LEU A 92 18.34 17.13 9.02
CA LEU A 92 19.43 17.37 8.08
C LEU A 92 20.81 17.20 8.75
N GLN A 93 20.99 17.79 9.94
CA GLN A 93 22.24 17.67 10.68
C GLN A 93 22.56 16.22 11.03
N VAL A 94 21.58 15.48 11.58
CA VAL A 94 21.80 14.08 11.96
C VAL A 94 22.10 13.20 10.74
N ARG A 95 21.45 13.43 9.59
CA ARG A 95 21.78 12.70 8.35
C ARG A 95 23.20 12.99 7.86
N ASN A 96 23.65 14.24 7.95
CA ASN A 96 25.04 14.60 7.63
C ASN A 96 26.02 13.90 8.56
N ASP A 97 25.73 13.86 9.86
CA ASP A 97 26.57 13.19 10.86
C ASP A 97 26.65 11.67 10.57
N ILE A 98 25.54 11.02 10.20
CA ILE A 98 25.51 9.61 9.77
C ILE A 98 26.41 9.38 8.54
N ILE A 99 26.38 10.27 7.56
CA ILE A 99 27.22 10.17 6.35
C ILE A 99 28.69 10.31 6.71
N VAL A 100 29.03 11.26 7.58
CA VAL A 100 30.41 11.48 8.07
C VAL A 100 30.88 10.27 8.85
N ASP A 101 30.08 9.73 9.77
CA ASP A 101 30.42 8.55 10.55
C ASP A 101 30.64 7.31 9.67
N LEU A 102 29.79 7.11 8.67
CA LEU A 102 29.96 6.02 7.70
C LEU A 102 31.24 6.19 6.88
N HIS A 103 31.54 7.42 6.46
CA HIS A 103 32.80 7.75 5.78
C HIS A 103 34.00 7.41 6.68
N MET A 104 34.00 7.89 7.93
CA MET A 104 35.07 7.65 8.89
C MET A 104 35.23 6.16 9.20
N HIS A 105 34.13 5.42 9.32
CA HIS A 105 34.16 3.97 9.45
C HIS A 105 34.94 3.32 8.31
N TYR A 106 34.63 3.66 7.05
CA TYR A 106 35.38 3.12 5.91
C TYR A 106 36.86 3.53 5.92
N ARG A 107 37.19 4.75 6.34
CA ARG A 107 38.58 5.17 6.50
C ARG A 107 39.33 4.33 7.53
N THR A 108 38.69 3.95 8.65
CA THR A 108 39.30 3.06 9.65
C THR A 108 39.55 1.64 9.13
N LEU A 109 38.78 1.19 8.15
CA LEU A 109 39.01 -0.07 7.43
C LEU A 109 40.13 0.01 6.37
N GLY A 110 40.73 1.20 6.16
CA GLY A 110 41.83 1.41 5.23
C GLY A 110 41.42 1.61 3.77
N LEU A 111 40.13 1.83 3.49
CA LEU A 111 39.63 2.09 2.13
C LEU A 111 40.16 3.42 1.59
N ALA A 112 40.55 3.46 0.31
CA ALA A 112 40.94 4.68 -0.38
C ALA A 112 39.74 5.62 -0.59
N GLU A 113 39.96 6.92 -0.75
CA GLU A 113 38.89 7.93 -0.84
C GLU A 113 37.88 7.65 -1.96
N ALA A 114 38.36 7.20 -3.12
CA ALA A 114 37.49 6.79 -4.23
C ALA A 114 36.62 5.57 -3.87
N GLU A 115 37.18 4.61 -3.13
CA GLU A 115 36.45 3.41 -2.69
C GLU A 115 35.39 3.74 -1.64
N VAL A 116 35.73 4.62 -0.68
CA VAL A 116 34.81 5.16 0.32
C VAL A 116 33.60 5.81 -0.37
N THR A 117 33.86 6.68 -1.34
CA THR A 117 32.82 7.38 -2.10
C THR A 117 31.93 6.39 -2.85
N LEU A 118 32.53 5.44 -3.58
CA LEU A 118 31.79 4.42 -4.33
C LEU A 118 30.94 3.55 -3.41
N LYS A 119 31.48 3.15 -2.25
CA LYS A 119 30.79 2.28 -1.31
C LYS A 119 29.62 3.00 -0.64
N THR A 120 29.80 4.25 -0.20
CA THR A 120 28.71 5.10 0.31
C THR A 120 27.61 5.31 -0.74
N ALA A 121 27.98 5.63 -1.99
CA ALA A 121 27.00 5.82 -3.06
C ALA A 121 26.18 4.56 -3.34
N ASN A 122 26.83 3.40 -3.42
CA ASN A 122 26.16 2.11 -3.64
C ASN A 122 25.15 1.77 -2.53
N VAL A 123 25.49 2.09 -1.26
CA VAL A 123 24.56 1.95 -0.13
C VAL A 123 23.35 2.86 -0.33
N PHE A 124 23.53 4.15 -0.66
CA PHE A 124 22.40 5.07 -0.83
C PHE A 124 21.55 4.80 -2.08
N LEU A 125 22.09 4.14 -3.10
CA LEU A 125 21.28 3.64 -4.23
C LEU A 125 20.25 2.57 -3.82
N LEU A 126 20.28 2.05 -2.58
CA LEU A 126 19.19 1.23 -2.03
C LEU A 126 17.97 2.04 -1.61
N ILE A 127 18.12 3.31 -1.22
CA ILE A 127 17.04 4.15 -0.70
C ILE A 127 15.82 4.19 -1.64
N PRO A 128 15.95 4.54 -2.93
CA PRO A 128 14.79 4.57 -3.83
C PRO A 128 14.16 3.20 -4.04
N LYS A 129 14.95 2.11 -4.01
CA LYS A 129 14.44 0.74 -4.13
C LYS A 129 13.60 0.38 -2.90
N LEU A 130 14.05 0.77 -1.71
CA LEU A 130 13.32 0.56 -0.46
C LEU A 130 12.02 1.37 -0.41
N HIS A 131 12.03 2.63 -0.85
CA HIS A 131 10.81 3.43 -0.98
C HIS A 131 9.77 2.78 -1.90
N ASN A 132 10.19 2.30 -3.07
CA ASN A 132 9.30 1.59 -3.99
C ASN A 132 8.75 0.30 -3.39
N SER A 133 9.60 -0.48 -2.70
CA SER A 133 9.16 -1.70 -2.02
C SER A 133 8.10 -1.40 -0.95
N MET A 134 8.31 -0.35 -0.16
CA MET A 134 7.35 0.06 0.88
C MET A 134 6.05 0.59 0.27
N ARG A 135 6.14 1.31 -0.86
CA ARG A 135 4.97 1.77 -1.60
C ARG A 135 4.11 0.61 -2.07
N PHE A 136 4.70 -0.40 -2.73
CA PHE A 136 3.97 -1.59 -3.17
C PHE A 136 3.31 -2.32 -2.00
N LEU A 137 4.03 -2.53 -0.89
CA LEU A 137 3.45 -3.15 0.30
C LEU A 137 2.25 -2.37 0.83
N ARG A 138 2.33 -1.03 0.89
CA ARG A 138 1.23 -0.18 1.35
C ARG A 138 0.01 -0.27 0.43
N GLU A 139 0.23 -0.27 -0.88
CA GLU A 139 -0.82 -0.45 -1.88
C GLU A 139 -1.50 -1.82 -1.73
N ASP A 140 -0.71 -2.89 -1.59
CA ASP A 140 -1.22 -4.27 -1.39
C ASP A 140 -2.02 -4.41 -0.10
N PHE A 141 -1.54 -3.83 1.02
CA PHE A 141 -2.30 -3.80 2.27
C PHE A 141 -3.62 -3.03 2.15
N SER A 142 -3.62 -1.93 1.39
CA SER A 142 -4.83 -1.14 1.17
C SER A 142 -5.87 -1.94 0.37
N ILE A 143 -5.44 -2.64 -0.68
CA ILE A 143 -6.29 -3.55 -1.47
C ILE A 143 -6.82 -4.67 -0.58
N ALA A 144 -5.94 -5.36 0.15
CA ALA A 144 -6.33 -6.46 1.04
C ALA A 144 -7.35 -6.01 2.10
N SER A 145 -7.20 -4.79 2.63
CA SER A 145 -8.13 -4.20 3.60
C SER A 145 -9.50 -3.89 2.98
N ILE A 146 -9.53 -3.27 1.79
CA ILE A 146 -10.79 -2.94 1.07
C ILE A 146 -11.61 -4.20 0.79
N PHE A 147 -10.96 -5.29 0.43
CA PHE A 147 -11.63 -6.57 0.15
C PHE A 147 -11.83 -7.44 1.40
N GLY A 148 -11.48 -6.96 2.60
CA GLY A 148 -11.62 -7.71 3.84
C GLY A 148 -10.79 -9.00 3.90
N MET A 149 -9.71 -9.08 3.11
CA MET A 149 -8.87 -10.27 2.97
C MET A 149 -7.97 -10.51 4.19
N VAL A 150 -7.55 -9.43 4.84
CA VAL A 150 -6.69 -9.45 6.04
C VAL A 150 -7.40 -8.69 7.16
N ALA A 151 -7.32 -9.22 8.38
CA ALA A 151 -7.86 -8.57 9.56
C ALA A 151 -7.25 -7.16 9.70
N ASN A 152 -8.12 -6.18 9.98
CA ASN A 152 -7.67 -4.80 10.11
C ASN A 152 -6.81 -4.68 11.37
N CYS A 153 -5.50 -4.48 11.21
CA CYS A 153 -4.56 -4.32 12.33
C CYS A 153 -4.84 -3.06 13.18
N ASN A 154 -5.74 -2.18 12.70
CA ASN A 154 -6.21 -0.98 13.38
C ASN A 154 -7.52 -1.19 14.16
N GLY A 155 -8.01 -2.43 14.26
CA GLY A 155 -9.11 -2.75 15.18
C GLY A 155 -8.67 -2.54 16.63
N PRO A 156 -9.56 -2.08 17.53
CA PRO A 156 -9.21 -1.93 18.94
C PRO A 156 -8.71 -3.28 19.47
N SER A 157 -7.45 -3.30 19.89
CA SER A 157 -6.87 -4.44 20.60
C SER A 157 -7.62 -4.61 21.92
N GLY A 158 -8.41 -5.68 22.00
CA GLY A 158 -9.00 -6.16 23.25
C GLY A 158 -10.43 -5.72 23.52
N ARG A 159 -11.38 -6.62 23.25
CA ARG A 159 -12.46 -7.04 24.17
C ARG A 159 -13.33 -8.09 23.49
N GLU A 160 -12.87 -9.34 23.55
CA GLU A 160 -13.70 -10.52 23.81
C GLU A 160 -13.23 -10.94 25.23
N ASP A 161 -14.02 -11.09 26.29
CA ASP A 161 -15.36 -11.64 26.47
C ASP A 161 -16.01 -11.11 27.79
N GLU A 162 -17.23 -11.60 28.05
CA GLU A 162 -18.03 -11.57 29.29
C GLU A 162 -19.05 -10.43 29.43
N TYR A 163 -20.26 -10.67 28.90
CA TYR A 163 -21.41 -11.04 29.75
C TYR A 163 -22.47 -11.73 28.89
N GLY A 164 -22.83 -12.96 29.27
CA GLY A 164 -23.84 -13.77 28.60
C GLY A 164 -25.27 -13.36 28.94
N GLY A 165 -26.22 -14.05 28.29
CA GLY A 165 -27.60 -14.15 28.75
C GLY A 165 -28.66 -13.68 27.76
N GLU A 166 -29.15 -14.64 26.98
CA GLU A 166 -30.56 -14.83 26.58
C GLU A 166 -31.44 -13.59 26.28
N GLN A 167 -31.94 -13.48 25.05
CA GLN A 167 -33.33 -13.86 24.72
C GLN A 167 -33.67 -13.56 23.27
N GLN A 168 -34.34 -14.54 22.66
CA GLN A 168 -35.02 -14.45 21.38
C GLN A 168 -35.97 -13.26 21.31
N GLN A 169 -35.95 -12.53 20.19
CA GLN A 169 -37.18 -12.04 19.59
C GLN A 169 -36.99 -11.93 18.07
N ALA A 170 -37.64 -12.87 17.38
CA ALA A 170 -37.85 -12.83 15.94
C ALA A 170 -38.70 -11.62 15.59
N GLY A 171 -38.19 -10.75 14.71
CA GLY A 171 -38.98 -9.69 14.08
C GLY A 171 -40.03 -10.30 13.12
N PRO A 172 -41.25 -9.76 13.09
CA PRO A 172 -42.38 -10.39 12.39
C PRO A 172 -42.28 -10.31 10.86
N SER A 173 -42.72 -11.41 10.24
CA SER A 173 -42.74 -11.68 8.80
C SER A 173 -43.60 -10.73 7.97
N VAL A 174 -43.16 -10.53 6.73
CA VAL A 174 -43.67 -9.74 5.59
C VAL A 174 -45.07 -10.20 5.08
N LYS A 175 -46.02 -10.50 5.97
CA LYS A 175 -47.39 -10.92 5.59
C LYS A 175 -48.50 -10.02 6.10
N GLN A 176 -48.18 -8.82 6.59
CA GLN A 176 -49.17 -7.85 7.11
C GLN A 176 -49.18 -6.49 6.41
N GLN A 177 -48.62 -6.40 5.19
CA GLN A 177 -48.69 -5.19 4.35
C GLN A 177 -49.65 -5.28 3.15
N HIS A 178 -50.35 -6.40 2.97
CA HIS A 178 -51.32 -6.56 1.86
C HIS A 178 -52.80 -6.49 2.28
N GLN A 179 -53.09 -6.02 3.50
CA GLN A 179 -54.47 -5.96 4.00
C GLN A 179 -54.85 -4.59 4.59
N GLN A 180 -54.26 -3.51 4.07
CA GLN A 180 -54.65 -2.12 4.38
C GLN A 180 -54.68 -1.18 3.15
N GLN A 181 -54.66 -1.70 1.92
CA GLN A 181 -54.79 -0.89 0.69
C GLN A 181 -56.04 -1.20 -0.15
N ALA A 182 -57.05 -1.86 0.44
CA ALA A 182 -58.28 -2.24 -0.27
C ALA A 182 -59.51 -1.37 0.03
N GLU A 183 -59.42 -0.31 0.85
CA GLU A 183 -60.59 0.47 1.27
C GLU A 183 -60.60 1.97 0.89
N GLU A 184 -59.65 2.47 0.09
CA GLU A 184 -59.69 3.86 -0.41
C GLU A 184 -60.01 3.99 -1.92
N ARG A 185 -60.49 2.92 -2.56
CA ARG A 185 -61.03 2.98 -3.93
C ARG A 185 -62.55 3.02 -3.93
N GLN A 186 -63.13 4.17 -3.60
CA GLN A 186 -64.46 4.58 -4.04
C GLN A 186 -64.69 6.06 -3.74
N GLY A 187 -64.75 6.89 -4.79
CA GLY A 187 -65.24 8.27 -4.67
C GLY A 187 -64.69 9.25 -5.71
N ASN A 188 -65.32 9.23 -6.89
CA ASN A 188 -65.36 10.29 -7.91
C ASN A 188 -64.03 10.65 -8.62
N GLY A 189 -63.91 10.64 -9.94
CA GLY A 189 -64.93 10.74 -10.99
C GLY A 189 -64.65 12.00 -11.83
N GLU A 190 -64.21 11.76 -13.07
CA GLU A 190 -64.30 12.66 -14.25
C GLU A 190 -63.35 13.88 -14.21
N GLU A 191 -62.64 14.30 -15.27
CA GLU A 191 -62.97 14.33 -16.70
C GLU A 191 -61.67 14.62 -17.53
N SER A 192 -61.57 13.99 -18.71
CA SER A 192 -61.06 14.42 -20.04
C SER A 192 -60.10 15.64 -20.15
N THR A 193 -59.12 15.79 -21.06
CA THR A 193 -58.95 15.29 -22.44
C THR A 193 -57.59 15.78 -23.00
N SER A 194 -57.05 15.05 -24.00
CA SER A 194 -56.29 15.53 -25.19
C SER A 194 -54.94 16.25 -25.02
N ALA A 195 -53.99 16.29 -25.96
CA ALA A 195 -53.60 15.53 -27.14
C ALA A 195 -52.36 16.26 -27.72
N GLN A 196 -51.55 15.54 -28.50
CA GLN A 196 -50.63 16.04 -29.55
C GLN A 196 -49.42 16.91 -29.16
N GLN A 197 -48.34 17.05 -29.95
CA GLN A 197 -47.65 16.35 -31.04
C GLN A 197 -46.60 17.36 -31.55
N GLN A 198 -45.42 16.90 -32.02
CA GLN A 198 -44.48 17.63 -32.89
C GLN A 198 -43.75 18.85 -32.25
N ASP A 199 -42.55 19.29 -32.62
CA ASP A 199 -41.68 19.13 -33.80
C ASP A 199 -40.24 19.53 -33.36
N SER A 200 -39.17 18.85 -33.78
CA SER A 200 -38.28 19.11 -34.93
C SER A 200 -37.23 20.23 -34.80
N SER A 201 -36.04 19.93 -35.37
CA SER A 201 -34.92 20.82 -35.78
C SER A 201 -33.96 21.34 -34.70
N GLY A 202 -32.63 21.46 -34.89
CA GLY A 202 -31.76 21.30 -36.05
C GLY A 202 -30.37 21.92 -35.77
N GLY A 203 -29.37 21.61 -36.61
CA GLY A 203 -28.05 22.30 -36.76
C GLY A 203 -26.92 21.80 -35.84
N GLU A 204 -25.79 21.22 -36.28
CA GLU A 204 -24.70 21.77 -37.14
C GLU A 204 -24.21 23.14 -36.60
N ASP A 205 -22.94 23.46 -36.36
CA ASP A 205 -21.68 22.97 -36.95
C ASP A 205 -20.45 23.54 -36.19
N THR A 206 -19.32 22.84 -36.31
CA THR A 206 -17.90 23.28 -36.40
C THR A 206 -17.25 24.31 -35.42
N SER A 207 -16.07 23.95 -34.87
CA SER A 207 -14.75 24.41 -35.37
C SER A 207 -13.68 24.68 -34.28
N SER A 208 -12.52 24.00 -34.45
CA SER A 208 -11.11 24.41 -34.21
C SER A 208 -10.71 25.20 -32.93
N THR A 209 -9.65 24.86 -32.21
CA THR A 209 -8.24 24.95 -32.68
C THR A 209 -7.31 24.26 -31.67
N VAL A 210 -6.34 23.49 -32.17
CA VAL A 210 -5.25 22.86 -31.41
C VAL A 210 -3.99 23.73 -31.57
N ASP A 211 -3.38 24.12 -30.46
CA ASP A 211 -2.14 24.88 -30.38
C ASP A 211 -0.98 23.91 -30.10
N VAL A 212 0.05 23.88 -30.96
CA VAL A 212 1.27 23.10 -30.79
C VAL A 212 2.46 24.04 -30.91
N GLY A 213 3.01 24.39 -29.74
CA GLY A 213 4.23 25.17 -29.59
C GLY A 213 5.49 24.35 -29.93
N LYS A 214 6.37 24.99 -30.70
CA LYS A 214 7.74 24.59 -31.05
C LYS A 214 8.72 24.85 -29.90
N HIS A 215 9.74 24.00 -29.75
CA HIS A 215 11.10 24.25 -29.23
C HIS A 215 11.88 22.92 -29.33
N GLU A 216 13.17 22.75 -29.65
CA GLU A 216 14.39 23.57 -29.67
C GLU A 216 15.40 22.94 -30.65
N GLN A 217 16.27 23.76 -31.25
CA GLN A 217 17.65 23.38 -31.58
C GLN A 217 18.55 24.59 -31.28
N ASN A 218 19.45 24.42 -30.32
CA ASN A 218 20.80 24.99 -30.28
C ASN A 218 21.65 24.15 -29.33
#